data_AF-A0A352M624-F1
#
_entry.id   AF-A0A352M624-F1
#
_cell.length_a   1.000
_cell.length_b   1.000
_cell.length_c   1.000
_cell.angle_alpha   90.00
_cell.angle_beta   90.00
_cell.angle_gamma   90.00
#
_symmetry.space_group_name_H-M   'P 1'
#
loop_
_entity.id
_entity.type
_entity.pdbx_description
1 polymer ?
#
loop_
_entity_poly.entity_id
_entity_poly.type
_entity_poly.pdbx_seq_one_letter_code
_entity_poly.pdbx_strand_id
1 'polypeptide(L)' 'MELYLRYLDKYERHANEEEPIGLILCAGKKHETIELLDLEKSGIKVSSYWTESLPKEQLEKKLHEAVRLARLRLEKNIVK' A
#
# COMPACT_ATOMS: atom_id res chain seq x y z
N MET A 1 -13.06 1.09 -7.80
CA MET A 1 -11.70 1.67 -7.88
C MET A 1 -10.92 1.19 -9.09
N GLU A 2 -11.03 -0.08 -9.48
CA GLU A 2 -10.32 -0.63 -10.65
C GLU A 2 -10.52 0.17 -11.95
N LEU A 3 -11.73 0.69 -12.21
CA LEU A 3 -11.99 1.56 -13.36
C LEU A 3 -11.05 2.77 -13.38
N TYR A 4 -10.83 3.42 -12.24
CA TYR A 4 -9.97 4.60 -12.14
C TYR A 4 -8.50 4.22 -12.32
N LEU A 5 -8.05 3.12 -11.71
CA LEU A 5 -6.67 2.65 -11.91
C LEU A 5 -6.40 2.33 -13.38
N ARG A 6 -7.32 1.64 -14.07
CA ARG A 6 -7.20 1.35 -15.50
C ARG A 6 -7.24 2.61 -16.37
N TYR A 7 -8.02 3.62 -15.96
CA TYR A 7 -8.03 4.90 -16.64
C TYR A 7 -6.67 5.59 -16.52
N LEU A 8 -6.14 5.69 -15.30
CA LEU A 8 -4.82 6.30 -15.05
C LEU A 8 -3.73 5.57 -15.82
N ASP A 9 -3.74 4.24 -15.76
CA ASP A 9 -2.77 3.40 -16.45
C ASP A 9 -2.78 3.61 -17.97
N LYS A 10 -3.97 3.80 -18.55
CA LYS A 10 -4.16 3.96 -19.99
C LYS A 10 -3.91 5.38 -20.50
N TYR A 11 -4.27 6.40 -19.73
CA TYR A 11 -4.37 7.77 -20.23
C TYR A 11 -3.44 8.77 -19.54
N GLU A 12 -3.05 8.52 -18.30
CA GLU A 12 -2.30 9.49 -17.47
C GLU A 12 -0.90 8.99 -17.09
N ARG A 13 -0.58 7.70 -17.30
CA ARG A 13 0.71 7.13 -16.91
C ARG A 13 1.84 7.67 -17.79
N HIS A 14 2.86 8.24 -17.15
CA HIS A 14 4.06 8.69 -17.84
C HIS A 14 5.07 7.54 -18.04
N ALA A 15 5.99 7.69 -18.99
CA ALA A 15 6.95 6.63 -19.37
C ALA A 15 7.90 6.20 -18.23
N ASN A 16 8.11 7.08 -17.24
CA ASN A 16 8.96 6.85 -16.07
C ASN A 16 8.16 6.44 -14.82
N GLU A 17 6.87 6.11 -14.97
CA GLU A 17 5.99 5.70 -13.87
C GLU A 17 5.66 4.21 -13.98
N GLU A 18 5.59 3.58 -12.81
CA GLU A 18 5.09 2.21 -12.66
C GLU A 18 3.55 2.18 -12.74
N GLU A 19 2.98 0.97 -12.78
CA GLU A 19 1.53 0.79 -12.72
C GLU A 19 0.90 1.49 -11.50
N PRO A 20 -0.27 2.14 -11.66
CA PRO A 20 -0.90 2.88 -10.58
C PRO A 20 -1.40 1.94 -9.48
N ILE A 21 -1.22 2.35 -8.23
CA ILE A 21 -1.67 1.60 -7.06
C ILE A 21 -2.89 2.26 -6.42
N GLY A 22 -3.84 1.44 -5.97
CA GLY A 22 -4.95 1.91 -5.15
C GLY A 22 -4.59 1.86 -3.67
N LEU A 23 -4.91 2.92 -2.92
CA LEU A 23 -4.82 2.92 -1.46
C LEU A 23 -6.17 3.36 -0.87
N ILE A 24 -6.80 2.48 -0.09
CA ILE A 24 -8.04 2.77 0.63
C ILE A 24 -7.70 2.90 2.12
N LEU A 25 -8.10 4.02 2.71
CA LEU A 25 -7.89 4.32 4.12
C LEU A 25 -9.22 4.24 4.89
N CYS A 26 -9.31 3.33 5.86
CA CYS A 26 -10.51 3.10 6.66
C CYS A 26 -10.34 3.60 8.11
N ALA A 27 -11.42 4.10 8.72
CA ALA A 27 -11.41 4.61 10.10
C ALA A 27 -11.21 3.51 11.17
N GLY A 28 -11.39 2.24 10.79
CA GLY A 28 -11.22 1.10 11.69
C GLY A 28 -10.92 -0.19 10.93
N LYS A 29 -10.28 -1.15 11.60
CA LYS A 29 -9.95 -2.46 11.06
C LYS A 29 -11.15 -3.42 11.15
N LYS A 30 -12.06 -3.38 10.16
CA LYS A 30 -12.88 -4.57 9.85
C LYS A 30 -12.07 -5.49 8.94
N HIS A 31 -11.05 -6.12 9.51
CA HIS A 31 -10.08 -6.94 8.76
C HIS A 31 -10.78 -8.08 7.98
N GLU A 32 -11.77 -8.73 8.60
CA GLU A 32 -12.58 -9.79 7.97
C GLU A 32 -13.33 -9.31 6.72
N THR A 33 -13.89 -8.10 6.72
CA THR A 33 -14.59 -7.56 5.56
C THR A 33 -13.62 -7.19 4.42
N ILE A 34 -12.38 -6.82 4.75
CA ILE A 34 -11.35 -6.51 3.76
C ILE A 34 -10.81 -7.79 3.11
N GLU A 35 -10.57 -8.85 3.88
CA GLU A 35 -10.10 -10.15 3.37
C GLU A 35 -11.07 -10.76 2.35
N LEU A 36 -12.38 -10.61 2.56
CA LEU A 36 -13.40 -11.15 1.66
C LEU A 36 -13.50 -10.41 0.30
N LEU A 37 -12.93 -9.21 0.18
CA LEU A 37 -13.03 -8.41 -1.05
C LEU A 37 -11.92 -8.71 -2.07
N ASP A 38 -10.90 -9.50 -1.71
CA ASP A 38 -9.76 -9.92 -2.58
C ASP A 38 -9.06 -8.76 -3.34
N LEU A 39 -9.18 -7.54 -2.82
CA LEU A 39 -8.75 -6.30 -3.50
C LEU A 39 -7.23 -6.20 -3.68
N GLU A 40 -6.47 -6.92 -2.86
CA GLU A 40 -5.00 -6.93 -2.94
C GLU A 40 -4.51 -7.52 -4.27
N LYS A 41 -5.24 -8.49 -4.85
CA LYS A 41 -4.89 -9.05 -6.17
C LYS A 41 -5.13 -8.07 -7.32
N SER A 42 -5.99 -7.07 -7.13
CA SER A 42 -6.28 -6.02 -8.09
C SER A 42 -5.38 -4.78 -7.93
N GLY A 43 -4.28 -4.88 -7.18
CA GLY A 43 -3.35 -3.76 -6.95
C GLY A 43 -3.88 -2.70 -5.97
N ILE A 44 -4.94 -2.99 -5.23
CA ILE A 44 -5.55 -2.09 -4.25
C ILE A 44 -5.18 -2.55 -2.83
N LYS A 45 -4.49 -1.68 -2.10
CA LYS A 45 -4.15 -1.90 -0.68
C LYS A 45 -5.17 -1.21 0.21
N VAL A 46 -5.58 -1.88 1.27
CA VAL A 46 -6.48 -1.30 2.28
C VAL A 46 -5.75 -1.20 3.62
N SER A 47 -5.83 -0.04 4.28
CA SER A 47 -5.19 0.19 5.57
C SER A 47 -6.05 1.08 6.45
N SER A 48 -5.81 1.07 7.76
CA SER A 48 -6.44 2.01 8.68
C SER A 48 -5.66 3.33 8.72
N TYR A 49 -6.36 4.47 8.71
CA TYR A 49 -5.70 5.77 8.92
C TYR A 49 -5.66 6.17 10.39
N TRP A 50 -4.74 7.08 10.69
CA TRP A 50 -4.51 7.62 12.01
C TRP A 50 -4.99 9.07 11.99
N THR A 51 -5.88 9.43 12.90
CA THR A 51 -6.36 10.83 13.04
C THR A 51 -5.34 11.71 13.75
N GLU A 52 -4.45 11.10 14.53
CA GLU A 52 -3.38 11.77 15.24
C GLU A 52 -2.04 11.13 14.89
N SER A 53 -1.01 11.95 14.73
CA SER A 53 0.34 11.49 14.44
C SER A 53 0.99 10.88 15.68
N LEU A 54 1.81 9.85 15.48
CA LEU A 54 2.69 9.33 16.53
C LEU A 54 3.68 10.41 17.01
N PRO A 55 4.14 10.33 18.28
CA PRO A 55 5.31 11.07 18.71
C PRO A 55 6.49 10.83 17.75
N LYS A 56 7.26 11.89 17.46
CA LYS A 56 8.31 11.89 16.42
C LYS A 56 9.23 10.66 16.50
N GLU A 57 9.74 10.36 17.71
CA GLU A 57 10.66 9.23 17.92
C GLU A 57 10.02 7.87 17.60
N GLN A 58 8.72 7.71 17.88
CA GLN A 58 8.00 6.47 17.58
C GLN A 58 7.72 6.33 16.08
N LEU A 59 7.36 7.45 15.42
CA LEU A 59 7.15 7.48 13.99
C LEU A 59 8.44 7.11 13.23
N GLU A 60 9.56 7.72 13.63
CA GLU A 60 10.89 7.45 13.07
C GLU A 60 11.26 5.97 13.20
N LYS A 61 11.12 5.38 14.40
CA LYS A 61 11.35 3.95 14.63
C LYS A 61 10.50 3.07 13.71
N LYS A 62 9.20 3.36 13.58
CA LYS A 62 8.30 2.59 12.71
C LYS A 62 8.65 2.69 11.22
N LEU A 63 9.06 3.87 10.76
CA LEU A 63 9.48 4.06 9.36
C LEU A 63 10.77 3.28 9.07
N HIS A 64 11.76 3.35 9.96
CA HIS A 64 12.99 2.56 9.82
C HIS A 64 12.70 1.06 9.79
N GLU A 65 11.83 0.59 10.68
CA GLU A 65 11.41 -0.80 10.69
C GLU A 65 10.71 -1.21 9.38
N ALA A 66 9.79 -0.38 8.87
CA ALA A 66 9.10 -0.63 7.61
C ALA A 66 10.08 -0.73 6.42
N VAL A 67 11.06 0.17 6.33
CA VAL A 67 12.11 0.13 5.30
C VAL A 67 12.96 -1.14 5.43
N ARG A 68 13.37 -1.51 6.64
CA ARG A 68 14.14 -2.74 6.90
C ARG A 68 13.37 -3.98 6.43
N LEU A 69 12.09 -4.08 6.76
CA LEU A 69 11.23 -5.19 6.34
C LEU A 69 11.03 -5.22 4.82
N ALA A 70 10.87 -4.05 4.17
CA ALA A 70 10.74 -3.96 2.72
C ALA A 70 12.01 -4.45 2.00
N ARG A 71 13.20 -4.05 2.47
CA ARG A 71 14.48 -4.51 1.92
C ARG A 71 14.64 -6.02 2.03
N LEU A 72 14.36 -6.59 3.21
CA LEU A 72 14.40 -8.04 3.42
C LEU A 72 13.46 -8.81 2.50
N ARG A 73 12.29 -8.25 2.16
CA ARG A 73 11.35 -8.87 1.20
C ARG A 73 11.89 -8.83 -0.22
N LEU A 74 12.49 -7.73 -0.64
CA LEU A 74 13.11 -7.60 -1.95
C LEU A 74 14.28 -8.57 -2.10
N GLU A 75 15.16 -8.67 -1.10
CA GLU A 75 16.26 -9.63 -1.09
C GLU A 75 15.76 -11.08 -1.23
N LYS A 76 14.69 -11.46 -0.52
CA LYS A 76 14.07 -12.79 -0.63
C LYS A 76 13.45 -13.06 -1.99
N ASN A 77 12.92 -12.04 -2.67
CA ASN A 77 12.30 -12.18 -3.98
C ASN A 77 13.32 -12.22 -5.13
N ILE A 78 14.56 -11.75 -4.92
CA ILE A 78 15.66 -11.84 -5.89
C ILE A 78 16.28 -13.25 -5.95
N VAL A 79 16.08 -14.08 -4.92
CA VAL A 79 16.65 -15.44 -4.80
C VAL A 79 15.68 -16.52 -5.31
N LYS A 80 14.63 -16.15 -6.07
CA LYS A 80 13.69 -17.08 -6.71
C LYS A 80 13.78 -17.01 -8.23
#